data_AF-A0A3M2MA36-F1
#
_entry.id   AF-A0A3M2MA36-F1
#
_cell.length_a   1.000
_cell.length_b   1.000
_cell.length_c   1.000
_cell.angle_alpha   90.00
_cell.angle_beta   90.00
_cell.angle_gamma   90.00
#
_symmetry.space_group_name_H-M   'P 1'
#
loop_
_entity.id
_entity.type
_entity.pdbx_description
1 polymer ?
#
loop_
_entity_poly.entity_id
_entity_poly.type
_entity_poly.pdbx_seq_one_letter_code
_entity_poly.pdbx_strand_id
1 'polypeptide(L)'
;MPAADFLDPFASLWNAMGVQLRHERKLRGLTLDDVARIIDADRQRVGNYEAGRLKLTKLHVEALDEAWGTVFSAMRSFAVKIGQEEDWVKQLWDFEKNAGDVKTYAHGLIPVPLQTEGYARESLKSMRIVADVEQALRERMERTELLLSQLPRLRLWVLIDESALDPPLDSDLKREQLQHLLDMSERVSIRVIPSSEWNIGTAGSFEVIQTRSRHEVGYMWAQLGGKVVLDSDEVRDLVLRCDRMNALALSETATRSLIRQKLEAISDRMA
;
A
#
# COMPACT_ATOMS: atom_id res chain seq x y z
N MET A 1 -8.90 39.00 0.71
CA MET A 1 -7.72 38.41 0.03
C MET A 1 -8.15 37.16 -0.72
N PRO A 2 -7.73 36.95 -1.98
CA PRO A 2 -8.10 35.78 -2.76
C PRO A 2 -7.60 34.46 -2.13
N ALA A 3 -8.39 33.38 -2.26
CA ALA A 3 -8.10 32.05 -1.69
C ALA A 3 -6.71 31.49 -2.08
N ALA A 4 -6.20 31.88 -3.26
CA ALA A 4 -4.85 31.52 -3.69
C ALA A 4 -3.76 31.99 -2.71
N ASP A 5 -3.96 33.11 -1.99
CA ASP A 5 -2.97 33.69 -1.06
C ASP A 5 -2.71 32.82 0.17
N PHE A 6 -3.58 31.84 0.44
CA PHE A 6 -3.47 30.92 1.57
C PHE A 6 -3.19 29.48 1.16
N LEU A 7 -2.88 29.23 -0.13
CA LEU A 7 -2.57 27.88 -0.60
C LEU A 7 -1.20 27.44 -0.05
N ASP A 8 -1.19 26.42 0.79
CA ASP A 8 0.04 25.82 1.31
C ASP A 8 0.76 25.01 0.22
N PRO A 9 1.96 25.43 -0.25
CA PRO A 9 2.70 24.73 -1.29
C PRO A 9 3.27 23.38 -0.82
N PHE A 10 3.43 23.15 0.48
CA PHE A 10 4.03 21.92 1.00
C PHE A 10 3.03 20.79 1.17
N ALA A 11 1.73 21.08 1.12
CA ALA A 11 0.69 20.06 1.25
C ALA A 11 0.61 19.10 0.05
N SER A 12 1.01 19.50 -1.15
CA SER A 12 1.16 18.61 -2.31
C SER A 12 1.94 19.26 -3.45
N LEU A 13 2.50 18.45 -4.36
CA LEU A 13 3.13 18.97 -5.58
C LEU A 13 2.12 19.71 -6.48
N TRP A 14 0.83 19.35 -6.42
CA TRP A 14 -0.23 20.09 -7.12
C TRP A 14 -0.43 21.49 -6.54
N ASN A 15 -0.36 21.65 -5.21
CA ASN A 15 -0.42 22.97 -4.57
C ASN A 15 0.83 23.79 -4.89
N ALA A 16 2.02 23.19 -4.83
CA ALA A 16 3.27 23.83 -5.23
C ALA A 16 3.19 24.37 -6.67
N MET A 17 2.62 23.59 -7.60
CA MET A 17 2.39 24.04 -8.98
C MET A 17 1.41 25.22 -9.07
N GLY A 18 0.33 25.24 -8.27
CA GLY A 18 -0.60 26.37 -8.22
C GLY A 18 0.05 27.66 -7.70
N VAL A 19 0.90 27.53 -6.67
CA VAL A 19 1.71 28.65 -6.14
C VAL A 19 2.74 29.12 -7.16
N GLN A 20 3.43 28.20 -7.85
CA GLN A 20 4.40 28.52 -8.89
C GLN A 20 3.75 29.21 -10.09
N LEU A 21 2.57 28.74 -10.54
CA LEU A 21 1.82 29.38 -11.63
C LEU A 21 1.54 30.85 -11.32
N ARG A 22 1.07 31.12 -10.09
CA ARG A 22 0.84 32.50 -9.64
C ARG A 22 2.12 33.31 -9.58
N HIS A 23 3.21 32.71 -9.11
CA HIS A 23 4.51 33.35 -9.02
C HIS A 23 5.02 33.78 -10.41
N GLU A 24 5.05 32.85 -11.37
CA GLU A 24 5.49 33.11 -12.74
C GLU A 24 4.61 34.17 -13.44
N ARG A 25 3.29 34.11 -13.22
CA ARG A 25 2.34 35.11 -13.73
C ARG A 25 2.65 36.50 -13.18
N LYS A 26 2.81 36.64 -11.86
CA LYS A 26 3.10 37.92 -11.21
C LYS A 26 4.46 38.48 -11.62
N LEU A 27 5.48 37.63 -11.72
CA LEU A 27 6.81 38.01 -12.20
C LEU A 27 6.78 38.61 -13.60
N ARG A 28 5.91 38.10 -14.49
CA ARG A 28 5.72 38.60 -15.86
C ARG A 28 4.72 39.75 -15.98
N GLY A 29 4.14 40.22 -14.86
CA GLY A 29 3.14 41.29 -14.88
C GLY A 29 1.82 40.92 -15.56
N LEU A 30 1.51 39.63 -15.70
CA LEU A 30 0.34 39.14 -16.43
C LEU A 30 -0.92 39.09 -15.57
N THR A 31 -2.06 39.40 -16.18
CA THR A 31 -3.38 39.18 -15.58
C THR A 31 -3.81 37.72 -15.69
N LEU A 32 -4.86 37.31 -14.96
CA LEU A 32 -5.44 35.97 -15.12
C LEU A 32 -5.95 35.73 -16.55
N ASP A 33 -6.50 36.77 -17.19
CA ASP A 33 -6.98 36.72 -18.58
C ASP A 33 -5.84 36.56 -19.59
N ASP A 34 -4.66 37.12 -19.31
CA ASP A 34 -3.49 36.92 -20.16
C ASP A 34 -3.01 35.46 -20.11
N VAL A 35 -2.95 34.87 -18.93
CA VAL A 35 -2.59 33.45 -18.78
C VAL A 35 -3.64 32.55 -19.41
N ALA A 36 -4.93 32.91 -19.28
CA ALA A 36 -6.02 32.17 -19.88
C ALA A 36 -5.89 32.10 -21.42
N ARG A 37 -5.48 33.21 -22.06
CA ARG A 37 -5.18 33.24 -23.51
C ARG A 37 -3.99 32.37 -23.89
N ILE A 38 -2.95 32.29 -23.04
CA ILE A 38 -1.76 31.47 -23.32
C ILE A 38 -2.11 29.98 -23.34
N ILE A 39 -2.98 29.53 -22.44
CA ILE A 39 -3.32 28.11 -22.28
C ILE A 39 -4.64 27.70 -22.95
N ASP A 40 -5.23 28.59 -23.75
CA ASP A 40 -6.55 28.42 -24.39
C ASP A 40 -7.65 28.00 -23.39
N ALA A 41 -7.81 28.79 -22.33
CA ALA A 41 -8.80 28.55 -21.27
C ALA A 41 -9.53 29.83 -20.87
N ASP A 42 -10.47 29.71 -19.92
CA ASP A 42 -11.14 30.84 -19.30
C ASP A 42 -10.39 31.37 -18.04
N ARG A 43 -10.63 32.64 -17.72
CA ARG A 43 -10.07 33.33 -16.55
C ARG A 43 -10.33 32.60 -15.23
N GLN A 44 -11.52 32.04 -15.05
CA GLN A 44 -11.93 31.38 -13.81
C GLN A 44 -11.12 30.09 -13.61
N ARG A 45 -10.81 29.38 -14.69
CA ARG A 45 -9.97 28.18 -14.66
C ARG A 45 -8.56 28.49 -14.18
N VAL A 46 -7.94 29.56 -14.65
CA VAL A 46 -6.63 30.02 -14.15
C VAL A 46 -6.70 30.34 -12.66
N GLY A 47 -7.73 31.08 -12.23
CA GLY A 47 -7.94 31.38 -10.82
C GLY A 47 -8.13 30.13 -9.95
N ASN A 48 -8.77 29.08 -10.47
CA ASN A 48 -8.93 27.80 -9.79
C ASN A 48 -7.63 26.98 -9.74
N TYR A 49 -6.73 27.10 -10.74
CA TYR A 49 -5.39 26.53 -10.67
C TYR A 49 -4.55 27.19 -9.57
N GLU A 50 -4.52 28.52 -9.52
CA GLU A 50 -3.77 29.24 -8.47
C GLU A 50 -4.32 29.03 -7.06
N ALA A 51 -5.62 28.74 -6.95
CA ALA A 51 -6.28 28.43 -5.69
C ALA A 51 -6.23 26.94 -5.31
N GLY A 52 -5.57 26.08 -6.11
CA GLY A 52 -5.47 24.64 -5.83
C GLY A 52 -6.78 23.86 -5.96
N ARG A 53 -7.83 24.43 -6.58
CA ARG A 53 -9.14 23.79 -6.76
C ARG A 53 -9.19 22.89 -7.99
N LEU A 54 -8.31 23.14 -8.96
CA LEU A 54 -8.15 22.33 -10.16
C LEU A 54 -6.67 21.96 -10.35
N LYS A 55 -6.44 20.81 -11.00
CA LYS A 55 -5.11 20.36 -11.40
C LYS A 55 -4.79 20.81 -12.82
N LEU A 56 -3.58 21.33 -13.05
CA LEU A 56 -3.12 21.73 -14.37
C LEU A 56 -3.12 20.51 -15.33
N THR A 57 -3.73 20.69 -16.52
CA THR A 57 -3.82 19.64 -17.53
C THR A 57 -2.50 19.51 -18.29
N LYS A 58 -2.31 18.40 -19.03
CA LYS A 58 -1.13 18.19 -19.86
C LYS A 58 -0.97 19.31 -20.91
N LEU A 59 -2.04 19.58 -21.64
CA LEU A 59 -2.08 20.63 -22.66
C LEU A 59 -1.72 22.01 -22.09
N HIS A 60 -2.26 22.35 -20.91
CA HIS A 60 -1.98 23.66 -20.32
C HIS A 60 -0.54 23.77 -19.84
N VAL A 61 0.05 22.74 -19.23
CA VAL A 61 1.45 22.83 -18.81
C VAL A 61 2.42 22.87 -19.98
N GLU A 62 2.09 22.21 -21.09
CA GLU A 62 2.89 22.28 -22.33
C GLU A 62 2.83 23.69 -22.94
N ALA A 63 1.64 24.29 -23.01
CA ALA A 63 1.49 25.67 -23.48
C ALA A 63 2.22 26.69 -22.59
N LEU A 64 2.22 26.48 -21.27
CA LEU A 64 2.99 27.32 -20.34
C LEU A 64 4.50 27.18 -20.55
N ASP A 65 4.98 25.94 -20.73
CA ASP A 65 6.41 25.69 -20.95
C ASP A 65 6.89 26.27 -22.29
N GLU A 66 6.09 26.16 -23.34
CA GLU A 66 6.37 26.78 -24.64
C GLU A 66 6.40 28.31 -24.53
N ALA A 67 5.42 28.91 -23.84
CA ALA A 67 5.32 30.36 -23.73
C ALA A 67 6.38 30.97 -22.80
N TRP A 68 6.77 30.27 -21.73
CA TRP A 68 7.54 30.86 -20.63
C TRP A 68 8.91 30.22 -20.38
N GLY A 69 9.26 29.14 -21.08
CA GLY A 69 10.51 28.41 -20.85
C GLY A 69 10.58 27.74 -19.47
N THR A 70 9.42 27.38 -18.91
CA THR A 70 9.30 26.73 -17.60
C THR A 70 9.40 25.21 -17.70
N VAL A 71 9.21 24.54 -16.56
CA VAL A 71 9.22 23.07 -16.46
C VAL A 71 7.92 22.51 -15.85
N PHE A 72 6.78 23.18 -16.06
CA PHE A 72 5.48 22.72 -15.55
C PHE A 72 5.10 21.34 -16.08
N SER A 73 5.50 20.98 -17.30
CA SER A 73 5.32 19.63 -17.86
C SER A 73 6.07 18.58 -17.04
N ALA A 74 7.32 18.87 -16.65
CA ALA A 74 8.10 18.00 -15.77
C ALA A 74 7.48 17.94 -14.37
N MET A 75 7.13 19.08 -13.77
CA MET A 75 6.46 19.14 -12.47
C MET A 75 5.14 18.39 -12.45
N ARG A 76 4.33 18.52 -13.50
CA ARG A 76 3.10 17.74 -13.69
C ARG A 76 3.40 16.26 -13.80
N SER A 77 4.43 15.88 -14.54
CA SER A 77 4.82 14.48 -14.69
C SER A 77 5.23 13.89 -13.34
N PHE A 78 5.95 14.65 -12.51
CA PHE A 78 6.20 14.27 -11.12
C PHE A 78 4.93 14.29 -10.26
N ALA A 79 4.02 15.25 -10.39
CA ALA A 79 2.78 15.32 -9.61
C ALA A 79 1.80 14.19 -9.94
N VAL A 80 1.77 13.78 -11.20
CA VAL A 80 1.06 12.60 -11.67
C VAL A 80 1.80 11.36 -11.24
N LYS A 81 3.13 11.28 -11.34
CA LYS A 81 3.91 10.08 -10.96
C LYS A 81 3.93 9.84 -9.44
N ILE A 82 4.03 10.89 -8.65
CA ILE A 82 3.91 10.87 -7.18
C ILE A 82 2.44 10.66 -6.80
N GLY A 83 1.49 11.25 -7.54
CA GLY A 83 0.07 10.86 -7.43
C GLY A 83 -0.17 9.39 -7.81
N GLN A 84 0.63 8.86 -8.73
CA GLN A 84 0.72 7.46 -9.16
C GLN A 84 1.74 6.66 -8.33
N GLU A 85 2.21 7.15 -7.17
CA GLU A 85 2.65 6.26 -6.09
C GLU A 85 1.47 5.39 -5.61
N GLU A 86 0.27 5.55 -6.19
CA GLU A 86 -0.74 4.52 -6.40
C GLU A 86 -0.24 3.23 -7.10
N ASP A 87 0.94 3.18 -7.73
CA ASP A 87 1.64 1.94 -8.10
C ASP A 87 2.57 1.46 -6.97
N TRP A 88 2.10 1.64 -5.73
CA TRP A 88 2.69 1.05 -4.54
C TRP A 88 2.90 -0.46 -4.71
N VAL A 89 2.08 -1.13 -5.53
CA VAL A 89 2.21 -2.55 -5.86
C VAL A 89 3.56 -2.80 -6.52
N LYS A 90 3.92 -2.02 -7.55
CA LYS A 90 5.21 -2.16 -8.21
C LYS A 90 6.38 -1.77 -7.31
N GLN A 91 6.25 -0.71 -6.51
CA GLN A 91 7.31 -0.34 -5.56
C GLN A 91 7.54 -1.46 -4.53
N LEU A 92 6.47 -1.97 -3.95
CA LEU A 92 6.49 -3.11 -3.04
C LEU A 92 7.15 -4.31 -3.70
N TRP A 93 6.78 -4.65 -4.94
CA TRP A 93 7.40 -5.75 -5.69
C TRP A 93 8.89 -5.55 -5.91
N ASP A 94 9.34 -4.33 -6.21
CA ASP A 94 10.77 -4.06 -6.42
C ASP A 94 11.59 -4.20 -5.13
N PHE A 95 10.99 -3.87 -3.98
CA PHE A 95 11.56 -4.17 -2.66
C PHE A 95 11.53 -5.67 -2.34
N GLU A 96 10.42 -6.36 -2.62
CA GLU A 96 10.25 -7.81 -2.40
C GLU A 96 11.23 -8.66 -3.24
N LYS A 97 11.49 -8.27 -4.50
CA LYS A 97 12.50 -8.92 -5.38
C LYS A 97 13.90 -8.93 -4.77
N ASN A 98 14.20 -7.92 -3.96
CA ASN A 98 15.50 -7.72 -3.34
C ASN A 98 15.47 -7.94 -1.83
N ALA A 99 14.39 -8.50 -1.29
CA ALA A 99 14.21 -8.69 0.13
C ALA A 99 15.20 -9.74 0.69
N GLY A 100 15.88 -9.38 1.78
CA GLY A 100 16.58 -10.34 2.63
C GLY A 100 15.73 -10.77 3.83
N ASP A 101 14.82 -9.89 4.24
CA ASP A 101 14.04 -9.95 5.46
C ASP A 101 12.67 -9.31 5.21
N VAL A 102 11.61 -10.03 5.53
CA VAL A 102 10.24 -9.52 5.45
C VAL A 102 9.54 -9.85 6.77
N LYS A 103 9.09 -8.82 7.47
CA LYS A 103 8.24 -8.93 8.66
C LYS A 103 6.85 -8.42 8.31
N THR A 104 5.86 -9.28 8.35
CA THR A 104 4.46 -8.93 8.08
C THR A 104 3.64 -9.09 9.34
N TYR A 105 2.74 -8.14 9.57
CA TYR A 105 1.59 -8.32 10.45
C TYR A 105 0.30 -8.18 9.65
N ALA A 106 -0.56 -9.18 9.78
CA ALA A 106 -1.83 -9.25 9.09
C ALA A 106 -3.00 -9.30 10.07
N HIS A 107 -3.86 -8.29 10.00
CA HIS A 107 -5.12 -8.20 10.72
C HIS A 107 -6.28 -8.66 9.83
N GLY A 108 -7.10 -9.60 10.32
CA GLY A 108 -8.37 -10.01 9.69
C GLY A 108 -8.26 -10.87 8.43
N LEU A 109 -7.14 -10.88 7.72
CA LEU A 109 -6.89 -11.71 6.54
C LEU A 109 -5.55 -12.43 6.64
N ILE A 110 -5.47 -13.62 6.04
CA ILE A 110 -4.18 -14.30 5.85
C ILE A 110 -3.34 -13.46 4.87
N PRO A 111 -2.05 -13.19 5.16
CA PRO A 111 -1.22 -12.40 4.26
C PRO A 111 -1.02 -13.10 2.91
N VAL A 112 -0.99 -12.30 1.83
CA VAL A 112 -0.96 -12.77 0.43
C VAL A 112 -0.02 -13.94 0.15
N PRO A 113 1.25 -13.93 0.60
CA PRO A 113 2.20 -15.02 0.30
C PRO A 113 1.83 -16.38 0.90
N LEU A 114 0.88 -16.40 1.84
CA LEU A 114 0.41 -17.58 2.55
C LEU A 114 -1.04 -17.94 2.20
N GLN A 115 -1.63 -17.31 1.19
CA GLN A 115 -2.98 -17.65 0.75
C GLN A 115 -2.96 -18.79 -0.26
N THR A 116 -3.92 -19.71 -0.17
CA THR A 116 -4.21 -20.62 -1.27
C THR A 116 -4.98 -19.89 -2.37
N GLU A 117 -4.99 -20.43 -3.59
CA GLU A 117 -5.73 -19.83 -4.72
C GLU A 117 -7.23 -19.72 -4.38
N GLY A 118 -7.80 -20.74 -3.75
CA GLY A 118 -9.20 -20.76 -3.34
C GLY A 118 -9.54 -19.67 -2.31
N TYR A 119 -8.71 -19.51 -1.28
CA TYR A 119 -8.85 -18.41 -0.32
C TYR A 119 -8.72 -17.04 -1.01
N ALA A 120 -7.70 -16.88 -1.84
CA ALA A 120 -7.43 -15.63 -2.54
C ALA A 120 -8.61 -15.22 -3.42
N ARG A 121 -9.11 -16.13 -4.26
CA ARG A 121 -10.24 -15.89 -5.16
C ARG A 121 -11.49 -15.48 -4.39
N GLU A 122 -11.85 -16.22 -3.35
CA GLU A 122 -13.09 -15.93 -2.63
C GLU A 122 -12.99 -14.65 -1.80
N SER A 123 -11.83 -14.37 -1.18
CA SER A 123 -11.61 -13.08 -0.50
C SER A 123 -11.77 -11.88 -1.44
N LEU A 124 -11.21 -11.94 -2.66
CA LEU A 124 -11.31 -10.88 -3.66
C LEU A 124 -12.76 -10.65 -4.11
N LYS A 125 -13.48 -11.75 -4.36
CA LYS A 125 -14.89 -11.74 -4.77
C LYS A 125 -15.81 -11.20 -3.67
N SER A 126 -15.63 -11.65 -2.42
CA SER A 126 -16.49 -11.25 -1.29
C SER A 126 -16.30 -9.78 -0.90
N MET A 127 -15.07 -9.27 -0.95
CA MET A 127 -14.78 -7.87 -0.58
C MET A 127 -15.27 -6.86 -1.62
N ARG A 128 -15.38 -7.26 -2.90
CA ARG A 128 -15.83 -6.40 -4.02
C ARG A 128 -15.03 -5.10 -4.16
N ILE A 129 -13.74 -5.17 -3.83
CA ILE A 129 -12.79 -4.04 -3.90
C ILE A 129 -11.97 -4.03 -5.20
N VAL A 130 -12.18 -5.03 -6.07
CA VAL A 130 -11.51 -5.14 -7.38
C VAL A 130 -12.55 -5.22 -8.50
N ALA A 131 -12.21 -4.66 -9.67
CA ALA A 131 -13.08 -4.69 -10.85
C ALA A 131 -13.01 -6.04 -11.60
N ASP A 132 -11.81 -6.64 -11.69
CA ASP A 132 -11.56 -7.94 -12.30
C ASP A 132 -10.91 -8.87 -11.28
N VAL A 133 -11.69 -9.84 -10.79
CA VAL A 133 -11.25 -10.82 -9.79
C VAL A 133 -10.16 -11.74 -10.34
N GLU A 134 -10.27 -12.17 -11.59
CA GLU A 134 -9.32 -13.12 -12.17
C GLU A 134 -7.99 -12.45 -12.49
N GLN A 135 -8.00 -11.18 -12.90
CA GLN A 135 -6.77 -10.39 -13.01
C GLN A 135 -6.10 -10.21 -11.65
N ALA A 136 -6.84 -9.75 -10.64
CA ALA A 136 -6.29 -9.54 -9.30
C ALA A 136 -5.78 -10.84 -8.67
N LEU A 137 -6.44 -11.96 -8.95
CA LEU A 137 -5.99 -13.29 -8.52
C LEU A 137 -4.65 -13.66 -9.17
N ARG A 138 -4.51 -13.50 -10.49
CA ARG A 138 -3.25 -13.77 -11.19
C ARG A 138 -2.11 -12.94 -10.61
N GLU A 139 -2.31 -11.64 -10.46
CA GLU A 139 -1.30 -10.73 -9.87
C GLU A 139 -0.92 -11.14 -8.43
N ARG A 140 -1.90 -11.58 -7.64
CA ARG A 140 -1.68 -12.08 -6.28
C ARG A 140 -0.85 -13.37 -6.27
N MET A 141 -1.15 -14.31 -7.16
CA MET A 141 -0.40 -15.58 -7.26
C MET A 141 1.01 -15.37 -7.81
N GLU A 142 1.19 -14.50 -8.81
CA GLU A 142 2.50 -14.10 -9.32
C GLU A 142 3.38 -13.49 -8.22
N ARG A 143 2.80 -12.61 -7.40
CA ARG A 143 3.51 -12.04 -6.23
C ARG A 143 3.89 -13.13 -5.22
N THR A 144 2.98 -14.05 -4.92
CA THR A 144 3.25 -15.17 -4.00
C THR A 144 4.40 -16.04 -4.51
N GLU A 145 4.38 -16.44 -5.79
CA GLU A 145 5.46 -17.23 -6.39
C GLU A 145 6.80 -16.49 -6.35
N LEU A 146 6.80 -15.20 -6.69
CA LEU A 146 7.98 -14.35 -6.64
C LEU A 146 8.59 -14.28 -5.23
N LEU A 147 7.78 -14.12 -4.19
CA LEU A 147 8.29 -14.04 -2.82
C LEU A 147 8.77 -15.41 -2.33
N LEU A 148 7.98 -16.47 -2.55
CA LEU A 148 8.27 -17.81 -2.05
C LEU A 148 9.46 -18.48 -2.76
N SER A 149 9.70 -18.17 -4.03
CA SER A 149 10.89 -18.65 -4.76
C SER A 149 12.21 -18.14 -4.15
N GLN A 150 12.15 -17.05 -3.38
CA GLN A 150 13.32 -16.43 -2.76
C GLN A 150 13.64 -16.96 -1.36
N LEU A 151 12.80 -17.82 -0.75
CA LEU A 151 12.98 -18.31 0.62
C LEU A 151 14.38 -18.84 0.98
N PRO A 152 15.17 -19.46 0.08
CA PRO A 152 16.56 -19.83 0.40
C PRO A 152 17.46 -18.64 0.78
N ARG A 153 17.08 -17.41 0.42
CA ARG A 153 17.81 -16.15 0.65
C ARG A 153 16.93 -15.06 1.27
N LEU A 154 15.74 -15.40 1.72
CA LEU A 154 14.74 -14.50 2.29
C LEU A 154 14.22 -15.10 3.60
N ARG A 155 14.26 -14.32 4.68
CA ARG A 155 13.59 -14.66 5.93
C ARG A 155 12.21 -14.00 5.95
N LEU A 156 11.17 -14.83 6.01
CA LEU A 156 9.79 -14.37 6.12
C LEU A 156 9.28 -14.64 7.55
N TRP A 157 8.92 -13.57 8.25
CA TRP A 157 8.29 -13.59 9.57
C TRP A 157 6.88 -13.04 9.49
N VAL A 158 5.92 -13.83 9.94
CA VAL A 158 4.51 -13.52 9.81
C VAL A 158 3.85 -13.57 11.17
N LEU A 159 3.28 -12.43 11.56
CA LEU A 159 2.37 -12.30 12.68
C LEU A 159 0.94 -12.25 12.14
N ILE A 160 0.09 -13.16 12.58
CA ILE A 160 -1.30 -13.27 12.13
C ILE A 160 -2.21 -13.01 13.33
N ASP A 161 -3.14 -12.07 13.22
CA ASP A 161 -4.22 -11.95 14.19
C ASP A 161 -5.08 -13.22 14.16
N GLU A 162 -5.38 -13.81 15.32
CA GLU A 162 -6.18 -15.04 15.40
C GLU A 162 -7.51 -14.93 14.65
N SER A 163 -8.10 -13.73 14.54
CA SER A 163 -9.34 -13.50 13.79
C SER A 163 -9.22 -13.87 12.31
N ALA A 164 -8.01 -13.84 11.73
CA ALA A 164 -7.77 -14.22 10.34
C ALA A 164 -7.83 -15.74 10.11
N LEU A 165 -7.79 -16.55 11.18
CA LEU A 165 -7.84 -18.01 11.10
C LEU A 165 -9.27 -18.58 11.01
N ASP A 166 -10.29 -17.75 11.20
CA ASP A 166 -11.71 -18.15 11.00
C ASP A 166 -12.43 -17.18 10.04
N PRO A 167 -11.99 -17.11 8.78
CA PRO A 167 -12.61 -16.24 7.79
C PRO A 167 -14.04 -16.71 7.48
N PRO A 168 -14.94 -15.85 6.98
CA PRO A 168 -16.27 -16.24 6.52
C PRO A 168 -16.22 -16.96 5.16
N LEU A 169 -15.60 -18.14 5.11
CA LEU A 169 -15.44 -19.00 3.94
C LEU A 169 -16.12 -20.36 4.14
N ASP A 170 -16.30 -21.12 3.07
CA ASP A 170 -16.76 -22.50 3.14
C ASP A 170 -15.74 -23.39 3.86
N SER A 171 -16.22 -24.43 4.55
CA SER A 171 -15.39 -25.31 5.40
C SER A 171 -14.22 -25.95 4.65
N ASP A 172 -14.39 -26.28 3.37
CA ASP A 172 -13.33 -26.89 2.55
C ASP A 172 -12.20 -25.90 2.26
N LEU A 173 -12.52 -24.66 1.89
CA LEU A 173 -11.53 -23.59 1.69
C LEU A 173 -10.84 -23.22 3.00
N LYS A 174 -11.57 -23.20 4.12
CA LYS A 174 -10.95 -22.98 5.44
C LYS A 174 -9.94 -24.08 5.77
N ARG A 175 -10.31 -25.35 5.57
CA ARG A 175 -9.44 -26.48 5.84
C ARG A 175 -8.18 -26.44 4.97
N GLU A 176 -8.36 -26.23 3.67
CA GLU A 176 -7.25 -26.10 2.72
C GLU A 176 -6.29 -24.98 3.15
N GLN A 177 -6.83 -23.81 3.49
CA GLN A 177 -6.03 -22.66 3.92
C GLN A 177 -5.28 -22.91 5.24
N LEU A 178 -5.93 -23.50 6.24
CA LEU A 178 -5.29 -23.80 7.52
C LEU A 178 -4.23 -24.90 7.39
N GLN A 179 -4.47 -25.92 6.55
CA GLN A 179 -3.47 -26.94 6.24
C GLN A 179 -2.26 -26.32 5.54
N HIS A 180 -2.49 -25.42 4.57
CA HIS A 180 -1.42 -24.71 3.90
C HIS A 180 -0.56 -23.87 4.87
N LEU A 181 -1.16 -23.24 5.88
CA LEU A 181 -0.40 -22.53 6.92
C LEU A 181 0.48 -23.48 7.74
N LEU A 182 0.01 -24.68 8.08
CA LEU A 182 0.83 -25.68 8.76
C LEU A 182 2.03 -26.09 7.90
N ASP A 183 1.80 -26.38 6.62
CA ASP A 183 2.88 -26.78 5.71
C ASP A 183 3.91 -25.65 5.51
N MET A 184 3.44 -24.41 5.41
CA MET A 184 4.31 -23.23 5.29
C MET A 184 5.06 -22.91 6.58
N SER A 185 4.50 -23.23 7.75
CA SER A 185 5.16 -22.99 9.05
C SER A 185 6.46 -23.79 9.25
N GLU A 186 6.70 -24.81 8.44
CA GLU A 186 7.98 -25.53 8.41
C GLU A 186 9.07 -24.80 7.58
N ARG A 187 8.67 -23.82 6.76
CA ARG A 187 9.55 -23.08 5.85
C ARG A 187 9.75 -21.62 6.26
N VAL A 188 8.79 -21.05 6.96
CA VAL A 188 8.77 -19.63 7.38
C VAL A 188 8.27 -19.51 8.81
N SER A 189 8.59 -18.40 9.48
CA SER A 189 8.12 -18.16 10.85
C SER A 189 6.68 -17.65 10.81
N ILE A 190 5.74 -18.44 11.35
CA ILE A 190 4.33 -18.06 11.49
C ILE A 190 3.98 -18.09 12.96
N ARG A 191 3.52 -16.95 13.49
CA ARG A 191 3.07 -16.82 14.87
C ARG A 191 1.72 -16.11 14.93
N VAL A 192 0.85 -16.59 15.80
CA VAL A 192 -0.49 -16.03 15.97
C VAL A 192 -0.55 -15.12 17.18
N ILE A 193 -1.18 -13.95 17.03
CA ILE A 193 -1.52 -13.06 18.13
C ILE A 193 -2.96 -13.40 18.56
N PRO A 194 -3.17 -13.90 19.79
CA PRO A 194 -4.51 -14.22 20.27
C PRO A 194 -5.45 -13.01 20.25
N SER A 195 -6.71 -13.21 19.91
CA SER A 195 -7.72 -12.13 19.86
C SER A 195 -8.25 -11.75 21.26
N SER A 196 -7.36 -11.54 22.24
CA SER A 196 -7.74 -11.29 23.64
C SER A 196 -7.96 -9.81 23.95
N GLU A 197 -7.18 -8.90 23.34
CA GLU A 197 -7.18 -7.47 23.64
C GLU A 197 -6.76 -6.63 22.41
N TRP A 198 -7.12 -5.34 22.43
CA TRP A 198 -6.62 -4.39 21.44
C TRP A 198 -5.11 -4.27 21.51
N ASN A 199 -4.47 -4.26 20.35
CA ASN A 199 -3.04 -4.13 20.22
C ASN A 199 -2.70 -3.16 19.07
N ILE A 200 -1.40 -2.90 18.86
CA ILE A 200 -0.95 -1.96 17.81
C ILE A 200 -1.49 -2.36 16.44
N GLY A 201 -1.58 -3.65 16.18
CA GLY A 201 -2.08 -4.23 14.94
C GLY A 201 -3.58 -4.03 14.71
N THR A 202 -4.36 -3.65 15.73
CA THR A 202 -5.77 -3.27 15.54
C THR A 202 -5.90 -2.03 14.62
N ALA A 203 -4.85 -1.21 14.51
CA ALA A 203 -4.83 -0.06 13.60
C ALA A 203 -4.67 -0.44 12.11
N GLY A 204 -4.35 -1.70 11.81
CA GLY A 204 -4.25 -2.21 10.44
C GLY A 204 -3.01 -3.07 10.19
N SER A 205 -3.03 -3.74 9.04
CA SER A 205 -1.93 -4.58 8.56
C SER A 205 -0.77 -3.75 8.04
N PHE A 206 0.45 -4.20 8.29
CA PHE A 206 1.65 -3.56 7.76
C PHE A 206 2.79 -4.57 7.58
N GLU A 207 3.79 -4.16 6.83
CA GLU A 207 4.96 -4.95 6.49
C GLU A 207 6.21 -4.08 6.64
N VAL A 208 7.31 -4.69 7.08
CA VAL A 208 8.64 -4.09 7.03
C VAL A 208 9.53 -5.01 6.21
N ILE A 209 10.12 -4.46 5.16
CA ILE A 209 11.03 -5.15 4.27
C ILE A 209 12.42 -4.57 4.47
N GLN A 210 13.38 -5.43 4.76
CA GLN A 210 14.79 -5.08 4.68
C GLN A 210 15.39 -5.80 3.46
N THR A 211 15.92 -5.02 2.53
CA THR A 211 16.55 -5.53 1.32
C THR A 211 17.92 -6.15 1.62
N ARG A 212 18.45 -6.95 0.68
CA ARG A 212 19.80 -7.51 0.76
C ARG A 212 20.89 -6.43 0.77
N SER A 213 20.60 -5.24 0.22
CA SER A 213 21.45 -4.05 0.30
C SER A 213 21.24 -3.23 1.58
N ARG A 214 20.49 -3.76 2.56
CA ARG A 214 20.22 -3.17 3.88
C ARG A 214 19.38 -1.88 3.86
N HIS A 215 18.61 -1.63 2.80
CA HIS A 215 17.57 -0.61 2.84
C HIS A 215 16.34 -1.15 3.55
N GLU A 216 15.77 -0.36 4.46
CA GLU A 216 14.53 -0.70 5.15
C GLU A 216 13.39 0.15 4.60
N VAL A 217 12.25 -0.50 4.37
CA VAL A 217 11.03 0.15 3.89
C VAL A 217 9.85 -0.43 4.67
N GLY A 218 8.95 0.45 5.07
CA GLY A 218 7.66 0.07 5.62
C GLY A 218 6.59 0.07 4.53
N TYR A 219 5.59 -0.78 4.68
CA TYR A 219 4.40 -0.74 3.85
C TYR A 219 3.16 -0.87 4.72
N MET A 220 2.23 0.06 4.60
CA MET A 220 0.95 0.05 5.33
C MET A 220 -0.19 -0.18 4.34
N TRP A 221 -0.96 -1.24 4.53
CA TRP A 221 -2.06 -1.62 3.65
C TRP A 221 -3.26 -0.69 3.84
N ALA A 222 -3.91 -0.27 2.75
CA ALA A 222 -5.16 0.50 2.79
C ALA A 222 -6.07 0.17 1.59
N GLN A 223 -7.35 0.48 1.71
CA GLN A 223 -8.40 0.05 0.75
C GLN A 223 -8.26 0.68 -0.65
N LEU A 224 -7.69 1.88 -0.76
CA LEU A 224 -7.53 2.61 -2.02
C LEU A 224 -6.06 2.73 -2.46
N GLY A 225 -5.20 1.87 -1.90
CA GLY A 225 -3.76 1.90 -2.09
C GLY A 225 -3.05 2.23 -0.79
N GLY A 226 -2.10 1.38 -0.41
CA GLY A 226 -1.35 1.55 0.82
C GLY A 226 -0.32 2.67 0.75
N LYS A 227 0.43 2.86 1.84
CA LYS A 227 1.54 3.81 1.91
C LYS A 227 2.85 3.05 1.96
N VAL A 228 3.73 3.33 1.00
CA VAL A 228 5.15 2.99 1.12
C VAL A 228 5.81 4.03 2.03
N VAL A 229 6.47 3.57 3.08
CA VAL A 229 7.13 4.38 4.12
C VAL A 229 8.64 4.26 3.91
N LEU A 230 9.26 5.35 3.46
CA LEU A 230 10.70 5.41 3.17
C LEU A 230 11.49 6.24 4.18
N ASP A 231 10.80 7.06 5.00
CA ASP A 231 11.43 7.84 6.05
C ASP A 231 11.98 6.93 7.14
N SER A 232 13.27 7.06 7.47
CA SER A 232 13.95 6.15 8.37
C SER A 232 13.39 6.15 9.79
N ASP A 233 12.90 7.29 10.28
CA ASP A 233 12.33 7.39 11.62
C ASP A 233 10.93 6.74 11.66
N GLU A 234 10.12 6.94 10.62
CA GLU A 234 8.82 6.24 10.47
C GLU A 234 9.00 4.72 10.30
N VAL A 235 9.98 4.27 9.50
CA VAL A 235 10.29 2.84 9.35
C VAL A 235 10.74 2.23 10.67
N ARG A 236 11.59 2.93 11.42
CA ARG A 236 12.03 2.50 12.74
C ARG A 236 10.87 2.36 13.72
N ASP A 237 9.89 3.26 13.67
CA ASP A 237 8.66 3.13 14.48
C ASP A 237 7.88 1.86 14.10
N LEU A 238 7.73 1.55 12.80
CA LEU A 238 7.10 0.30 12.35
C LEU A 238 7.86 -0.95 12.84
N VAL A 239 9.19 -0.94 12.83
CA VAL A 239 10.01 -2.04 13.39
C VAL A 239 9.71 -2.24 14.87
N LEU A 240 9.68 -1.16 15.66
CA LEU A 240 9.37 -1.24 17.09
C LEU A 240 7.95 -1.74 17.35
N ARG A 241 6.99 -1.38 16.49
CA ARG A 241 5.62 -1.91 16.53
C ARG A 241 5.59 -3.40 16.26
N CYS A 242 6.32 -3.89 15.25
CA CYS A 242 6.51 -5.32 14.98
C CYS A 242 7.06 -6.05 16.21
N ASP A 243 8.11 -5.51 16.85
CA ASP A 243 8.74 -6.14 18.00
C ASP A 243 7.79 -6.23 19.21
N ARG A 244 6.99 -5.18 19.45
CA ARG A 244 5.95 -5.18 20.50
C ARG A 244 4.87 -6.22 20.22
N MET A 245 4.39 -6.32 18.99
CA MET A 245 3.41 -7.34 18.61
C MET A 245 3.98 -8.76 18.70
N ASN A 246 5.24 -8.94 18.34
CA ASN A 246 5.93 -10.22 18.46
C ASN A 246 6.05 -10.72 19.90
N ALA A 247 6.07 -9.81 20.89
CA ALA A 247 6.04 -10.13 22.31
C ALA A 247 4.67 -10.64 22.79
N LEU A 248 3.58 -10.31 22.08
CA LEU A 248 2.22 -10.78 22.37
C LEU A 248 1.87 -12.10 21.67
N ALA A 249 2.62 -12.45 20.62
CA ALA A 249 2.33 -13.61 19.80
C ALA A 249 2.64 -14.94 20.53
N LEU A 250 1.84 -15.96 20.25
CA LEU A 250 2.14 -17.35 20.62
C LEU A 250 3.48 -17.79 20.03
N SER A 251 4.14 -18.77 20.65
CA SER A 251 5.29 -19.43 20.02
C SER A 251 4.87 -20.14 18.72
N GLU A 252 5.82 -20.47 17.85
CA GLU A 252 5.53 -21.21 16.60
C GLU A 252 4.90 -22.59 16.89
N THR A 253 5.33 -23.27 17.95
CA THR A 253 4.75 -24.54 18.39
C THR A 253 3.30 -24.36 18.86
N ALA A 254 3.05 -23.37 19.72
CA ALA A 254 1.69 -23.07 20.20
C ALA A 254 0.76 -22.60 19.06
N THR A 255 1.30 -21.85 18.10
CA THR A 255 0.62 -21.44 16.87
C THR A 255 0.21 -22.65 16.04
N ARG A 256 1.12 -23.59 15.77
CA ARG A 256 0.80 -24.84 15.06
C ARG A 256 -0.27 -25.65 15.79
N SER A 257 -0.21 -25.73 17.12
CA SER A 257 -1.23 -26.40 17.92
C SER A 257 -2.61 -25.74 17.80
N LEU A 258 -2.68 -24.40 17.85
CA LEU A 258 -3.92 -23.65 17.66
C LEU A 258 -4.52 -23.88 16.26
N ILE A 259 -3.69 -23.88 15.22
CA ILE A 259 -4.14 -24.13 13.84
C ILE A 259 -4.70 -25.57 13.71
N ARG A 260 -4.04 -26.58 14.29
CA ARG A 260 -4.55 -27.95 14.31
C ARG A 260 -5.90 -28.07 15.04
N GLN A 261 -6.04 -27.40 16.18
CA GLN A 261 -7.30 -27.37 16.92
C GLN A 261 -8.44 -26.77 16.09
N LYS A 262 -8.18 -25.69 15.34
CA LYS A 262 -9.19 -25.10 14.45
C LYS A 262 -9.53 -26.02 13.27
N LEU A 263 -8.56 -26.76 12.72
CA LEU A 263 -8.79 -27.77 11.69
C LEU A 263 -9.68 -28.92 12.17
N GLU A 264 -9.43 -29.43 13.38
CA GLU A 264 -10.24 -30.48 14.02
C GLU A 264 -11.68 -29.99 14.21
N ALA A 265 -11.86 -28.78 14.75
CA ALA A 265 -13.19 -28.19 14.98
C ALA A 265 -14.02 -27.97 13.69
N ILE A 266 -13.37 -27.77 12.52
CA ILE A 266 -14.08 -27.70 11.22
C ILE A 266 -14.57 -29.08 10.81
N SER A 267 -13.78 -30.12 11.08
CA SER A 267 -14.11 -31.51 10.72
C SER A 267 -15.28 -32.02 11.55
N ASP A 268 -15.32 -31.70 12.84
CA ASP A 268 -16.42 -32.03 13.75
C ASP A 268 -17.75 -31.36 13.38
N ARG A 269 -17.73 -30.19 12.70
CA ARG A 269 -18.94 -29.49 12.25
C ARG A 269 -19.52 -30.04 10.94
N MET A 270 -18.74 -30.84 10.22
CA MET A 270 -19.16 -31.44 8.94
C MET A 270 -19.67 -32.88 9.11
N ALA A 271 -19.32 -33.53 10.23
CA ALA A 271 -19.82 -34.85 10.61
C ALA A 271 -21.22 -34.77 11.22
#